data_AF-A0A9D6QNW6-F1
#
_entry.id   AF-A0A9D6QNW6-F1
#
_cell.length_a   1.000
_cell.length_b   1.000
_cell.length_c   1.000
_cell.angle_alpha   90.00
_cell.angle_beta   90.00
_cell.angle_gamma   90.00
#
_symmetry.space_group_name_H-M   'P 1'
#
loop_
_entity.id
_entity.type
_entity.pdbx_description
1 polymer ?
#
loop_
_entity_poly.entity_id
_entity_poly.type
_entity_poly.pdbx_seq_one_letter_code
_entity_poly.pdbx_strand_id
1 'polypeptide(L)'
;MKMSKLLLVSLTTAGVMALAGQASAFAPVWPTDGDAADGADPVGSVVLWHAGASASTASVQTAVVSAYCDAAQAVDILEDARTVGKPAFWTVACIGKSTLPATLAGKKILWNKRDEGGSGVGVGPLALSTPIGFMKPSTGAGNNCPAVSSTRLITGTTITANIWNCTNFTYSLTPPVAASYGLNDADPAADAVARVPDIGTSDIEPDKFTSTFSFNVPKADFNLDGVINAADTLATYDATGLTKDSLAALTFGIPVNILMYQDLQREQFPTGHPLFSDCNPAGATYGTIASSASNANAEKCMPSLTGNEIRSVYMKGGAIRSSTDLQYETPFGSAAFTTLAATLNGATDNTIQICRRVNGSGTQAQFNAIMLGYPCDATFDGAIDSLQPEAAGPLATFVTENEGSGDVEKCLNDFNNGTNTTGQNSALRKRWAVGIQSMEKNAPSGAGAYTNAYRFIKVDGFAPTLANVHAGDYYDVAAQSLQYKTGAPAVTVDAYSSLKPEFQNPLNLPDLNKLQAFGTAGWMALPSATNTPDAVLNLARPVSWYRRVSFSGAGNTCALPSMFKKTGGSAATVGPQNWSSNGGADSNCYTP
;
A
#
# COMPACT_ATOMS: atom_id res chain seq x y z
N MET A 1 32.21 -6.12 -57.69
CA MET A 1 32.51 -5.87 -56.27
C MET A 1 31.17 -5.72 -55.54
N LYS A 2 30.86 -6.68 -54.66
CA LYS A 2 29.73 -6.81 -53.72
C LYS A 2 28.36 -6.17 -54.05
N MET A 3 27.44 -7.03 -54.49
CA MET A 3 25.99 -6.90 -54.26
C MET A 3 25.67 -7.04 -52.76
N SER A 4 24.78 -6.19 -52.23
CA SER A 4 24.05 -6.48 -50.99
C SER A 4 22.55 -6.41 -51.25
N LYS A 5 21.91 -7.54 -50.94
CA LYS A 5 20.52 -7.89 -51.18
C LYS A 5 19.58 -7.12 -50.26
N LEU A 6 18.51 -6.60 -50.86
CA LEU A 6 17.30 -6.16 -50.17
C LEU A 6 16.56 -7.40 -49.67
N LEU A 7 16.54 -7.62 -48.34
CA LEU A 7 15.82 -8.71 -47.70
C LEU A 7 14.36 -8.28 -47.51
N LEU A 8 13.49 -8.72 -48.42
CA LEU A 8 12.04 -8.64 -48.29
C LEU A 8 11.61 -9.72 -47.29
N VAL A 9 11.29 -9.35 -46.05
CA VAL A 9 10.69 -10.27 -45.08
C VAL A 9 9.17 -10.26 -45.31
N SER A 10 8.67 -11.41 -45.75
CA SER A 10 7.26 -11.73 -45.94
C SER A 10 6.47 -11.59 -44.64
N LEU A 11 5.40 -10.77 -44.67
CA LEU A 11 4.32 -10.82 -43.69
C LEU A 11 3.66 -12.21 -43.76
N THR A 12 3.90 -13.05 -42.75
CA THR A 12 3.04 -14.21 -42.48
C THR A 12 1.78 -13.72 -41.78
N THR A 13 0.65 -13.95 -42.44
CA THR A 13 -0.72 -13.85 -41.91
C THR A 13 -0.84 -14.41 -40.49
N ALA A 14 -1.18 -13.55 -39.53
CA ALA A 14 -1.68 -13.97 -38.24
C ALA A 14 -3.04 -14.63 -38.43
N GLY A 15 -3.06 -15.96 -38.43
CA GLY A 15 -4.29 -16.72 -38.25
C GLY A 15 -4.84 -16.42 -36.87
N VAL A 16 -5.95 -15.69 -36.82
CA VAL A 16 -6.78 -15.59 -35.61
C VAL A 16 -7.36 -16.98 -35.36
N MET A 17 -6.62 -17.81 -34.60
CA MET A 17 -7.23 -18.96 -33.95
C MET A 17 -8.17 -18.41 -32.89
N ALA A 18 -9.46 -18.37 -33.23
CA ALA A 18 -10.52 -18.33 -32.25
C ALA A 18 -10.43 -19.64 -31.44
N LEU A 19 -9.62 -19.64 -30.40
CA LEU A 19 -9.78 -20.55 -29.28
C LEU A 19 -11.14 -20.20 -28.67
N ALA A 20 -12.18 -20.90 -29.10
CA ALA A 20 -13.35 -21.12 -28.28
C ALA A 20 -12.88 -21.91 -27.05
N GLY A 21 -12.26 -21.19 -26.11
CA GLY A 21 -11.94 -21.72 -24.79
C GLY A 21 -13.26 -22.09 -24.17
N GLN A 22 -13.48 -23.40 -24.00
CA GLN A 22 -14.48 -23.86 -23.08
C GLN A 22 -14.05 -23.37 -21.71
N ALA A 23 -14.60 -22.23 -21.29
CA ALA A 23 -14.61 -21.83 -19.90
C ALA A 23 -15.54 -22.82 -19.18
N SER A 24 -15.04 -24.02 -18.89
CA SER A 24 -15.49 -24.68 -17.67
C SER A 24 -14.95 -23.79 -16.56
N ALA A 25 -15.72 -22.76 -16.20
CA ALA A 25 -15.50 -22.05 -14.96
C ALA A 25 -15.28 -23.13 -13.92
N PHE A 26 -14.13 -23.10 -13.25
CA PHE A 26 -14.02 -23.75 -11.96
C PHE A 26 -15.13 -23.06 -11.16
N ALA A 27 -16.32 -23.66 -11.11
CA ALA A 27 -17.26 -23.34 -10.05
C ALA A 27 -16.43 -23.68 -8.82
N PRO A 28 -15.92 -22.69 -8.07
CA PRO A 28 -15.23 -22.97 -6.84
C PRO A 28 -16.28 -23.70 -6.04
N VAL A 29 -16.21 -25.03 -6.04
CA VAL A 29 -16.98 -25.84 -5.12
C VAL A 29 -16.29 -25.53 -3.82
N TRP A 30 -16.77 -24.44 -3.21
CA TRP A 30 -16.54 -24.14 -1.83
C TRP A 30 -16.79 -25.48 -1.13
N PRO A 31 -15.87 -25.90 -0.27
CA PRO A 31 -16.04 -27.15 0.46
C PRO A 31 -17.47 -27.26 0.96
N THR A 32 -18.19 -28.28 0.50
CA THR A 32 -19.65 -28.40 0.69
C THR A 32 -20.02 -28.74 2.13
N ASP A 33 -19.04 -28.86 3.02
CA ASP A 33 -19.19 -29.58 4.27
C ASP A 33 -18.79 -28.63 5.41
N GLY A 34 -19.72 -28.42 6.34
CA GLY A 34 -19.52 -27.55 7.50
C GLY A 34 -18.22 -27.86 8.22
N ASP A 35 -17.40 -26.83 8.38
CA ASP A 35 -15.96 -27.02 8.47
C ASP A 35 -15.44 -26.81 9.89
N ALA A 36 -14.60 -27.74 10.34
CA ALA A 36 -14.01 -27.73 11.67
C ALA A 36 -13.18 -26.45 11.90
N ALA A 37 -13.14 -25.97 13.14
CA ALA A 37 -12.52 -24.69 13.52
C ALA A 37 -11.00 -24.56 13.22
N ASP A 38 -10.32 -25.61 12.73
CA ASP A 38 -8.86 -25.75 12.75
C ASP A 38 -8.23 -26.27 11.42
N GLY A 39 -8.69 -25.80 10.26
CA GLY A 39 -7.93 -25.92 9.01
C GLY A 39 -7.80 -27.32 8.40
N ALA A 40 -8.75 -28.22 8.69
CA ALA A 40 -8.86 -29.53 8.05
C ALA A 40 -10.30 -29.74 7.55
N ASP A 41 -10.45 -29.54 6.26
CA ASP A 41 -11.69 -29.57 5.49
C ASP A 41 -11.55 -30.67 4.40
N PRO A 42 -12.62 -31.27 3.81
CA PRO A 42 -12.65 -32.66 3.40
C PRO A 42 -11.46 -33.04 2.51
N VAL A 43 -10.83 -34.17 2.85
CA VAL A 43 -9.64 -34.80 2.24
C VAL A 43 -9.19 -34.11 0.94
N GLY A 44 -8.46 -32.98 1.03
CA GLY A 44 -7.88 -32.32 -0.14
C GLY A 44 -7.97 -30.79 -0.24
N SER A 45 -8.72 -30.08 0.61
CA SER A 45 -8.75 -28.60 0.65
C SER A 45 -7.94 -28.00 1.81
N VAL A 46 -7.52 -26.75 1.63
CA VAL A 46 -6.88 -25.90 2.65
C VAL A 46 -7.47 -24.49 2.53
N VAL A 47 -7.91 -23.93 3.65
CA VAL A 47 -8.34 -22.53 3.75
C VAL A 47 -7.35 -21.79 4.64
N LEU A 48 -6.90 -20.62 4.19
CA LEU A 48 -5.99 -19.75 4.93
C LEU A 48 -6.65 -18.38 5.13
N TRP A 49 -6.68 -17.93 6.38
CA TRP A 49 -7.25 -16.64 6.79
C TRP A 49 -6.14 -15.62 7.02
N HIS A 50 -6.05 -14.63 6.15
CA HIS A 50 -5.00 -13.61 6.17
C HIS A 50 -5.58 -12.24 6.47
N ALA A 51 -5.19 -11.62 7.59
CA ALA A 51 -5.58 -10.24 7.91
C ALA A 51 -4.41 -9.26 7.75
N GLY A 52 -4.68 -7.99 7.49
CA GLY A 52 -3.67 -6.95 7.71
C GLY A 52 -3.59 -5.87 6.64
N ALA A 53 -2.36 -5.41 6.41
CA ALA A 53 -2.04 -4.27 5.55
C ALA A 53 -2.76 -4.27 4.19
N SER A 54 -3.23 -3.09 3.77
CA SER A 54 -3.92 -2.85 2.50
C SER A 54 -3.17 -1.90 1.55
N ALA A 55 -2.02 -1.38 1.97
CA ALA A 55 -1.12 -0.67 1.06
C ALA A 55 -0.47 -1.63 0.06
N SER A 56 -0.23 -2.88 0.49
CA SER A 56 0.42 -3.95 -0.27
C SER A 56 -0.55 -4.95 -0.92
N THR A 57 -1.87 -4.67 -0.94
CA THR A 57 -2.91 -5.59 -1.46
C THR A 57 -2.55 -6.24 -2.80
N ALA A 58 -2.10 -5.44 -3.77
CA ALA A 58 -1.81 -5.93 -5.11
C ALA A 58 -0.58 -6.84 -5.12
N SER A 59 0.47 -6.44 -4.40
CA SER A 59 1.65 -7.28 -4.22
C SER A 59 1.37 -8.56 -3.42
N VAL A 60 0.55 -8.52 -2.38
CA VAL A 60 0.17 -9.72 -1.59
C VAL A 60 -0.63 -10.69 -2.44
N GLN A 61 -1.61 -10.20 -3.20
CA GLN A 61 -2.37 -11.05 -4.11
C GLN A 61 -1.47 -11.68 -5.18
N THR A 62 -0.54 -10.89 -5.76
CA THR A 62 0.45 -11.38 -6.73
C THR A 62 1.36 -12.45 -6.12
N ALA A 63 1.89 -12.19 -4.93
CA ALA A 63 2.76 -13.11 -4.20
C ALA A 63 2.03 -14.41 -3.83
N VAL A 64 0.76 -14.34 -3.43
CA VAL A 64 -0.05 -15.55 -3.19
C VAL A 64 -0.21 -16.36 -4.47
N VAL A 65 -0.58 -15.73 -5.59
CA VAL A 65 -0.72 -16.47 -6.86
C VAL A 65 0.61 -17.11 -7.29
N SER A 66 1.72 -16.37 -7.22
CA SER A 66 3.07 -16.86 -7.55
C SER A 66 3.54 -17.99 -6.62
N ALA A 67 3.36 -17.81 -5.31
CA ALA A 67 3.82 -18.75 -4.30
C ALA A 67 3.04 -20.06 -4.34
N TYR A 68 1.72 -20.02 -4.58
CA TYR A 68 0.88 -21.20 -4.36
C TYR A 68 0.31 -21.84 -5.61
N CYS A 69 -0.10 -21.06 -6.60
CA CYS A 69 -0.95 -21.60 -7.66
C CYS A 69 -0.17 -22.33 -8.74
N ASP A 70 -0.68 -23.51 -9.14
CA ASP A 70 -0.21 -24.22 -10.32
C ASP A 70 -0.66 -23.50 -11.59
N ALA A 71 0.31 -23.02 -12.39
CA ALA A 71 0.04 -22.30 -13.63
C ALA A 71 -0.62 -23.16 -14.72
N ALA A 72 -0.61 -24.49 -14.58
CA ALA A 72 -1.32 -25.41 -15.47
C ALA A 72 -2.81 -25.58 -15.10
N GLN A 73 -3.24 -25.01 -13.97
CA GLN A 73 -4.61 -25.11 -13.46
C GLN A 73 -5.31 -23.75 -13.51
N ALA A 74 -6.64 -23.77 -13.42
CA ALA A 74 -7.42 -22.55 -13.29
C ALA A 74 -7.11 -21.83 -11.96
N VAL A 75 -7.10 -20.50 -12.02
CA VAL A 75 -6.95 -19.62 -10.86
C VAL A 75 -8.10 -18.64 -10.87
N ASP A 76 -8.81 -18.55 -9.75
CA ASP A 76 -9.90 -17.62 -9.55
C ASP A 76 -9.53 -16.61 -8.47
N ILE A 77 -9.84 -15.35 -8.73
CA ILE A 77 -9.70 -14.25 -7.79
C ILE A 77 -11.08 -13.65 -7.59
N LEU A 78 -11.55 -13.68 -6.35
CA LEU A 78 -12.83 -13.14 -5.96
C LEU A 78 -12.57 -11.84 -5.20
N GLU A 79 -13.09 -10.73 -5.72
CA GLU A 79 -12.85 -9.39 -5.20
C GLU A 79 -14.18 -8.77 -4.79
N ASP A 80 -14.24 -8.26 -3.57
CA ASP A 80 -15.38 -7.48 -3.10
C ASP A 80 -15.55 -6.19 -3.93
N ALA A 81 -16.75 -6.04 -4.48
CA ALA A 81 -17.17 -4.95 -5.36
C ALA A 81 -17.68 -3.71 -4.61
N ARG A 82 -17.81 -3.75 -3.28
CA ARG A 82 -18.23 -2.58 -2.48
C ARG A 82 -17.38 -1.35 -2.77
N THR A 83 -16.17 -1.57 -3.25
CA THR A 83 -15.18 -0.54 -3.51
C THR A 83 -14.57 -0.69 -4.90
N VAL A 84 -14.93 0.20 -5.83
CA VAL A 84 -14.29 0.29 -7.16
C VAL A 84 -12.82 0.65 -6.96
N GLY A 85 -11.90 -0.17 -7.48
CA GLY A 85 -10.47 0.13 -7.55
C GLY A 85 -9.56 -0.79 -6.74
N LYS A 86 -9.97 -1.27 -5.55
CA LYS A 86 -9.33 -2.39 -4.80
C LYS A 86 -10.32 -2.93 -3.75
N PRO A 87 -10.45 -4.24 -3.60
CA PRO A 87 -11.40 -4.82 -2.67
C PRO A 87 -10.89 -4.77 -1.22
N ALA A 88 -11.78 -4.49 -0.27
CA ALA A 88 -11.49 -4.61 1.16
C ALA A 88 -11.35 -6.09 1.61
N PHE A 89 -11.88 -7.01 0.79
CA PHE A 89 -11.84 -8.45 0.99
C PHE A 89 -11.62 -9.16 -0.33
N TRP A 90 -10.72 -10.12 -0.36
CA TRP A 90 -10.49 -10.89 -1.57
C TRP A 90 -10.09 -12.32 -1.27
N THR A 91 -10.32 -13.20 -2.24
CA THR A 91 -9.98 -14.62 -2.15
C THR A 91 -9.23 -15.05 -3.40
N VAL A 92 -8.15 -15.81 -3.23
CA VAL A 92 -7.52 -16.56 -4.32
C VAL A 92 -7.91 -18.03 -4.15
N ALA A 93 -8.47 -18.63 -5.20
CA ALA A 93 -8.78 -20.05 -5.27
C ALA A 93 -7.95 -20.71 -6.38
N CYS A 94 -7.18 -21.75 -6.03
CA CYS A 94 -6.38 -22.48 -7.00
C CYS A 94 -5.96 -23.87 -6.50
N ILE A 95 -5.28 -24.64 -7.36
CA ILE A 95 -4.59 -25.86 -6.97
C ILE A 95 -3.15 -25.52 -6.58
N GLY A 96 -2.70 -26.02 -5.43
CA GLY A 96 -1.34 -25.86 -4.94
C GLY A 96 -0.32 -26.53 -5.86
N LYS A 97 0.72 -25.82 -6.28
CA LYS A 97 1.80 -26.37 -7.11
C LYS A 97 2.55 -27.50 -6.41
N SER A 98 3.09 -28.44 -7.18
CA SER A 98 3.75 -29.65 -6.66
C SER A 98 5.04 -29.39 -5.87
N THR A 99 5.63 -28.18 -5.98
CA THR A 99 6.85 -27.80 -5.26
C THR A 99 6.57 -27.29 -3.84
N LEU A 100 5.31 -27.15 -3.45
CA LEU A 100 4.94 -26.74 -2.09
C LEU A 100 5.20 -27.87 -1.06
N PRO A 101 5.21 -27.54 0.24
CA PRO A 101 5.16 -28.54 1.30
C PRO A 101 3.95 -29.47 1.18
N ALA A 102 4.03 -30.69 1.72
CA ALA A 102 3.00 -31.72 1.58
C ALA A 102 1.63 -31.32 2.14
N THR A 103 1.59 -30.37 3.08
CA THR A 103 0.35 -29.78 3.61
C THR A 103 -0.43 -28.96 2.58
N LEU A 104 0.22 -28.50 1.50
CA LEU A 104 -0.33 -27.59 0.49
C LEU A 104 -0.23 -28.14 -0.95
N ALA A 105 0.77 -28.97 -1.26
CA ALA A 105 1.02 -29.47 -2.61
C ALA A 105 -0.17 -30.29 -3.16
N GLY A 106 -0.64 -29.92 -4.35
CA GLY A 106 -1.78 -30.54 -5.02
C GLY A 106 -3.13 -30.35 -4.33
N LYS A 107 -3.19 -29.59 -3.24
CA LYS A 107 -4.43 -29.30 -2.52
C LYS A 107 -5.21 -28.18 -3.20
N LYS A 108 -6.52 -28.15 -2.99
CA LYS A 108 -7.33 -26.98 -3.31
C LYS A 108 -7.08 -25.92 -2.25
N ILE A 109 -6.51 -24.78 -2.63
CA ILE A 109 -6.17 -23.69 -1.71
C ILE A 109 -7.19 -22.57 -1.87
N LEU A 110 -7.74 -22.12 -0.75
CA LEU A 110 -8.55 -20.92 -0.62
C LEU A 110 -7.80 -19.93 0.29
N TRP A 111 -7.20 -18.92 -0.31
CA TRP A 111 -6.53 -17.85 0.43
C TRP A 111 -7.48 -16.67 0.60
N ASN A 112 -8.09 -16.52 1.77
CA ASN A 112 -8.99 -15.41 2.07
C ASN A 112 -8.22 -14.29 2.77
N LYS A 113 -8.22 -13.10 2.18
CA LYS A 113 -7.61 -11.91 2.79
C LYS A 113 -8.64 -10.85 3.14
N ARG A 114 -8.45 -10.26 4.33
CA ARG A 114 -9.06 -9.02 4.77
C ARG A 114 -8.03 -7.89 4.80
N ASP A 115 -8.36 -6.81 4.10
CA ASP A 115 -7.58 -5.57 4.00
C ASP A 115 -8.20 -4.43 4.82
N GLU A 116 -9.50 -4.52 5.10
CA GLU A 116 -10.25 -3.59 5.94
C GLU A 116 -9.64 -3.50 7.34
N GLY A 117 -9.50 -2.28 7.85
CA GLY A 117 -8.89 -2.01 9.15
C GLY A 117 -7.35 -2.07 9.18
N GLY A 118 -6.71 -2.57 8.12
CA GLY A 118 -5.27 -2.48 7.92
C GLY A 118 -4.42 -3.31 8.87
N SER A 119 -3.19 -2.87 9.16
CA SER A 119 -2.22 -3.67 9.91
C SER A 119 -2.66 -4.05 11.33
N GLY A 120 -3.50 -3.23 11.97
CA GLY A 120 -4.09 -3.50 13.28
C GLY A 120 -4.84 -4.83 13.32
N VAL A 121 -5.61 -5.17 12.27
CA VAL A 121 -6.27 -6.50 12.19
C VAL A 121 -5.31 -7.64 11.93
N GLY A 122 -4.19 -7.36 11.27
CA GLY A 122 -3.11 -8.32 11.06
C GLY A 122 -2.28 -8.56 12.32
N VAL A 123 -2.43 -7.76 13.37
CA VAL A 123 -1.62 -7.84 14.59
C VAL A 123 -2.46 -8.21 15.81
N GLY A 124 -3.42 -7.36 16.19
CA GLY A 124 -4.20 -7.53 17.42
C GLY A 124 -5.03 -8.81 17.44
N PRO A 125 -5.98 -8.99 16.50
CA PRO A 125 -6.78 -10.21 16.40
C PRO A 125 -5.95 -11.49 16.29
N LEU A 126 -4.84 -11.45 15.54
CA LEU A 126 -3.95 -12.59 15.39
C LEU A 126 -3.26 -12.96 16.73
N ALA A 127 -2.68 -11.97 17.43
CA ALA A 127 -1.98 -12.20 18.70
C ALA A 127 -2.93 -12.68 19.79
N LEU A 128 -4.13 -12.11 19.85
CA LEU A 128 -5.15 -12.39 20.86
C LEU A 128 -6.08 -13.56 20.49
N SER A 129 -5.92 -14.13 19.30
CA SER A 129 -6.86 -15.12 18.74
C SER A 129 -8.31 -14.66 18.78
N THR A 130 -8.53 -13.40 18.42
CA THR A 130 -9.88 -12.82 18.31
C THR A 130 -10.41 -13.06 16.90
N PRO A 131 -11.61 -13.68 16.76
CA PRO A 131 -12.24 -13.83 15.46
C PRO A 131 -12.56 -12.47 14.83
N ILE A 132 -12.38 -12.38 13.51
CA ILE A 132 -12.79 -11.23 12.70
C ILE A 132 -13.55 -11.70 11.46
N GLY A 133 -14.37 -10.81 10.91
CA GLY A 133 -15.14 -11.09 9.69
C GLY A 133 -14.23 -11.27 8.47
N PHE A 134 -14.54 -12.25 7.64
CA PHE A 134 -13.96 -12.49 6.32
C PHE A 134 -15.08 -12.68 5.30
N MET A 135 -14.76 -12.43 4.04
CA MET A 135 -15.63 -12.80 2.93
C MET A 135 -15.69 -14.33 2.83
N LYS A 136 -16.91 -14.86 2.70
CA LYS A 136 -17.17 -16.24 2.32
C LYS A 136 -17.72 -16.21 0.89
N PRO A 137 -16.86 -16.39 -0.13
CA PRO A 137 -17.32 -16.45 -1.51
C PRO A 137 -18.22 -17.67 -1.69
N SER A 138 -19.49 -17.45 -2.06
CA SER A 138 -20.39 -18.53 -2.45
C SER A 138 -20.63 -18.43 -3.96
N THR A 139 -20.46 -19.54 -4.66
CA THR A 139 -20.83 -19.65 -6.09
C THR A 139 -22.02 -20.56 -6.30
N GLY A 140 -22.56 -21.13 -5.22
CA GLY A 140 -23.78 -21.93 -5.18
C GLY A 140 -24.70 -21.47 -4.05
N ALA A 141 -25.98 -21.31 -4.36
CA ALA A 141 -27.08 -20.82 -3.52
C ALA A 141 -27.02 -19.36 -3.03
N GLY A 142 -25.84 -18.80 -2.73
CA GLY A 142 -25.67 -17.36 -2.51
C GLY A 142 -25.31 -16.64 -3.81
N ASN A 143 -26.00 -15.54 -4.12
CA ASN A 143 -25.77 -14.74 -5.33
C ASN A 143 -24.68 -13.67 -5.13
N ASN A 144 -23.72 -13.88 -4.22
CA ASN A 144 -22.77 -12.83 -3.86
C ASN A 144 -21.63 -12.68 -4.86
N CYS A 145 -21.22 -13.75 -5.58
CA CYS A 145 -20.22 -13.72 -6.64
C CYS A 145 -20.74 -14.38 -7.95
N PRO A 146 -21.76 -13.80 -8.62
CA PRO A 146 -22.62 -14.52 -9.55
C PRO A 146 -22.01 -14.87 -10.93
N ALA A 147 -20.90 -14.23 -11.35
CA ALA A 147 -20.21 -14.57 -12.61
C ALA A 147 -18.77 -14.01 -12.68
N VAL A 148 -17.93 -14.63 -13.52
CA VAL A 148 -16.63 -14.08 -13.93
C VAL A 148 -16.87 -12.76 -14.64
N SER A 149 -16.32 -11.67 -14.10
CA SER A 149 -16.44 -10.33 -14.66
C SER A 149 -15.40 -10.07 -15.77
N SER A 150 -14.23 -10.68 -15.66
CA SER A 150 -13.11 -10.52 -16.59
C SER A 150 -12.01 -11.56 -16.33
N THR A 151 -10.95 -11.54 -17.14
CA THR A 151 -9.70 -12.24 -16.84
C THR A 151 -8.57 -11.22 -16.66
N ARG A 152 -7.63 -11.50 -15.76
CA ARG A 152 -6.48 -10.64 -15.48
C ARG A 152 -5.19 -11.45 -15.50
N LEU A 153 -4.24 -11.05 -16.34
CA LEU A 153 -2.85 -11.53 -16.22
C LEU A 153 -2.29 -11.00 -14.90
N ILE A 154 -1.87 -11.90 -14.02
CA ILE A 154 -1.28 -11.52 -12.75
C ILE A 154 0.14 -11.05 -13.02
N THR A 155 0.40 -9.78 -12.74
CA THR A 155 1.69 -9.13 -13.00
C THR A 155 2.81 -9.95 -12.35
N GLY A 156 3.91 -10.19 -13.07
CA GLY A 156 5.01 -11.00 -12.58
C GLY A 156 4.85 -12.51 -12.70
N THR A 157 3.74 -12.96 -13.26
CA THR A 157 3.49 -14.39 -13.46
C THR A 157 3.08 -14.66 -14.91
N THR A 158 3.07 -15.93 -15.29
CA THR A 158 2.44 -16.39 -16.54
C THR A 158 0.96 -16.76 -16.34
N ILE A 159 0.41 -16.49 -15.16
CA ILE A 159 -0.93 -16.95 -14.76
C ILE A 159 -1.97 -15.91 -15.15
N THR A 160 -2.96 -16.34 -15.92
CA THR A 160 -4.17 -15.55 -16.17
C THR A 160 -5.26 -16.06 -15.23
N ALA A 161 -5.72 -15.19 -14.34
CA ALA A 161 -6.79 -15.52 -13.39
C ALA A 161 -8.15 -15.06 -13.89
N ASN A 162 -9.20 -15.80 -13.57
CA ASN A 162 -10.57 -15.32 -13.67
C ASN A 162 -10.85 -14.35 -12.52
N ILE A 163 -11.45 -13.20 -12.81
CA ILE A 163 -11.82 -12.21 -11.81
C ILE A 163 -13.32 -12.27 -11.60
N TRP A 164 -13.73 -12.41 -10.34
CA TRP A 164 -15.11 -12.43 -9.89
C TRP A 164 -15.38 -11.18 -9.07
N ASN A 165 -16.46 -10.47 -9.41
CA ASN A 165 -16.83 -9.23 -8.72
C ASN A 165 -17.98 -9.53 -7.74
N CYS A 166 -17.69 -9.53 -6.44
CA CYS A 166 -18.64 -9.96 -5.43
C CYS A 166 -19.43 -8.75 -4.88
N THR A 167 -20.72 -8.65 -5.19
CA THR A 167 -21.50 -7.40 -5.04
C THR A 167 -22.50 -7.36 -3.88
N ASN A 168 -22.70 -8.46 -3.15
CA ASN A 168 -23.74 -8.57 -2.12
C ASN A 168 -23.21 -9.00 -0.76
N PHE A 169 -21.96 -8.66 -0.43
CA PHE A 169 -21.44 -8.90 0.92
C PHE A 169 -22.18 -8.00 1.93
N THR A 170 -23.29 -8.49 2.48
CA THR A 170 -24.05 -7.79 3.51
C THR A 170 -23.81 -8.49 4.82
N TYR A 171 -22.91 -7.94 5.64
CA TYR A 171 -22.78 -8.36 7.02
C TYR A 171 -23.94 -7.75 7.81
N SER A 172 -25.13 -8.38 7.76
CA SER A 172 -26.30 -7.87 8.48
C SER A 172 -26.32 -8.41 9.90
N LEU A 173 -25.61 -7.76 10.83
CA LEU A 173 -25.86 -7.94 12.25
C LEU A 173 -26.96 -7.01 12.73
N THR A 174 -28.16 -7.56 12.90
CA THR A 174 -29.19 -6.91 13.72
C THR A 174 -30.10 -7.99 14.30
N PRO A 175 -30.29 -8.14 15.64
CA PRO A 175 -29.62 -7.52 16.80
C PRO A 175 -29.12 -8.57 17.87
N PRO A 176 -28.80 -8.24 19.15
CA PRO A 176 -27.45 -8.13 19.71
C PRO A 176 -27.18 -9.19 20.81
N VAL A 177 -26.45 -10.27 20.52
CA VAL A 177 -25.87 -11.09 21.61
C VAL A 177 -24.53 -11.68 21.17
N ALA A 178 -23.45 -11.16 21.72
CA ALA A 178 -22.09 -11.69 21.56
C ALA A 178 -21.91 -13.14 22.10
N ALA A 179 -22.95 -13.73 22.70
CA ALA A 179 -22.98 -15.10 23.21
C ALA A 179 -23.68 -16.09 22.26
N SER A 180 -24.12 -15.63 21.08
CA SER A 180 -24.90 -16.42 20.14
C SER A 180 -24.43 -16.21 18.70
N TYR A 181 -23.12 -16.04 18.48
CA TYR A 181 -22.54 -15.99 17.14
C TYR A 181 -22.73 -17.33 16.43
N GLY A 182 -23.95 -17.58 15.97
CA GLY A 182 -24.31 -18.49 14.90
C GLY A 182 -23.85 -17.95 13.56
N LEU A 183 -22.59 -17.52 13.49
CA LEU A 183 -21.78 -17.57 12.28
C LEU A 183 -21.46 -19.04 12.08
N ASN A 184 -22.50 -19.83 11.81
CA ASN A 184 -22.34 -21.24 11.50
C ASN A 184 -21.56 -21.25 10.19
N ASP A 185 -20.32 -21.76 10.20
CA ASP A 185 -19.65 -22.15 8.96
C ASP A 185 -20.56 -23.04 8.10
N ALA A 186 -21.43 -23.78 8.79
CA ALA A 186 -22.48 -24.63 8.27
C ALA A 186 -23.65 -23.89 7.58
N ASP A 187 -23.75 -22.56 7.61
CA ASP A 187 -24.74 -21.83 6.80
C ASP A 187 -24.20 -21.66 5.37
N PRO A 188 -24.73 -22.40 4.38
CA PRO A 188 -24.30 -22.29 2.99
C PRO A 188 -24.75 -20.98 2.33
N ALA A 189 -25.68 -20.24 2.93
CA ALA A 189 -26.20 -18.97 2.42
C ALA A 189 -25.47 -17.75 3.01
N ALA A 190 -24.57 -17.94 3.97
CA ALA A 190 -23.80 -16.85 4.56
C ALA A 190 -22.74 -16.32 3.58
N ASP A 191 -22.74 -15.00 3.37
CA ASP A 191 -21.76 -14.32 2.53
C ASP A 191 -20.47 -13.94 3.31
N ALA A 192 -20.47 -14.16 4.62
CA ALA A 192 -19.40 -13.81 5.56
C ALA A 192 -19.17 -14.92 6.60
N VAL A 193 -17.98 -14.92 7.19
CA VAL A 193 -17.61 -15.83 8.30
C VAL A 193 -16.71 -15.12 9.29
N ALA A 194 -16.83 -15.38 10.60
CA ALA A 194 -15.82 -14.93 11.57
C ALA A 194 -14.80 -16.02 11.84
N ARG A 195 -13.53 -15.68 11.63
CA ARG A 195 -12.40 -16.59 11.84
C ARG A 195 -11.25 -15.87 12.54
N VAL A 196 -10.48 -16.62 13.31
CA VAL A 196 -9.18 -16.13 13.78
C VAL A 196 -8.23 -16.12 12.58
N PRO A 197 -7.53 -15.02 12.30
CA PRO A 197 -6.53 -15.00 11.24
C PRO A 197 -5.42 -16.02 11.53
N ASP A 198 -4.98 -16.75 10.50
CA ASP A 198 -3.80 -17.61 10.53
C ASP A 198 -2.52 -16.80 10.36
N ILE A 199 -2.58 -15.82 9.45
CA ILE A 199 -1.46 -15.00 9.00
C ILE A 199 -1.84 -13.52 9.10
N GLY A 200 -0.87 -12.71 9.51
CA GLY A 200 -0.96 -11.26 9.55
C GLY A 200 0.07 -10.60 8.65
N THR A 201 -0.28 -9.46 8.05
CA THR A 201 0.66 -8.55 7.40
C THR A 201 0.59 -7.16 8.00
N SER A 202 1.72 -6.47 8.09
CA SER A 202 1.74 -5.09 8.57
C SER A 202 2.72 -4.20 7.79
N ASP A 203 2.33 -2.94 7.57
CA ASP A 203 3.17 -1.96 6.85
C ASP A 203 4.39 -1.49 7.64
N ILE A 204 4.41 -1.81 8.92
CA ILE A 204 5.43 -1.49 9.91
C ILE A 204 5.59 -2.67 10.86
N GLU A 205 6.64 -2.73 11.67
CA GLU A 205 6.78 -3.79 12.66
C GLU A 205 5.55 -3.89 13.61
N PRO A 206 5.05 -5.11 13.92
CA PRO A 206 3.85 -5.28 14.75
C PRO A 206 3.93 -4.62 16.13
N ASP A 207 5.14 -4.42 16.65
CA ASP A 207 5.39 -3.80 17.96
C ASP A 207 5.04 -2.29 17.99
N LYS A 208 4.59 -1.72 16.88
CA LYS A 208 4.03 -0.36 16.82
C LYS A 208 2.52 -0.31 17.05
N PHE A 209 1.87 -1.47 17.23
CA PHE A 209 0.46 -1.59 17.60
C PHE A 209 0.34 -2.05 19.06
N THR A 210 0.58 -1.13 19.98
CA THR A 210 0.41 -1.37 21.41
C THR A 210 -0.55 -0.33 22.00
N SER A 211 -1.22 -0.67 23.10
CA SER A 211 -2.12 0.27 23.79
C SER A 211 -1.44 1.55 24.26
N THR A 212 -0.12 1.55 24.42
CA THR A 212 0.71 2.74 24.70
C THR A 212 0.71 3.72 23.52
N PHE A 213 0.53 3.23 22.29
CA PHE A 213 0.56 4.01 21.07
C PHE A 213 -0.86 4.23 20.51
N SER A 214 -1.69 4.98 21.23
CA SER A 214 -3.12 5.19 20.95
C SER A 214 -3.45 5.71 19.54
N PHE A 215 -2.52 6.37 18.85
CA PHE A 215 -2.71 6.82 17.46
C PHE A 215 -2.36 5.77 16.40
N ASN A 216 -1.76 4.66 16.80
CA ASN A 216 -1.46 3.53 15.92
C ASN A 216 -2.40 2.35 16.14
N VAL A 217 -3.01 2.21 17.32
CA VAL A 217 -3.99 1.15 17.58
C VAL A 217 -5.41 1.57 17.21
N PRO A 218 -6.22 0.67 16.65
CA PRO A 218 -7.63 0.91 16.43
C PRO A 218 -8.38 1.52 17.63
N LYS A 219 -9.32 2.43 17.33
CA LYS A 219 -10.24 3.00 18.33
C LYS A 219 -11.27 1.94 18.79
N ALA A 220 -12.05 2.27 19.82
CA ALA A 220 -13.06 1.41 20.42
C ALA A 220 -14.30 1.12 19.52
N ASP A 221 -14.28 1.59 18.28
CA ASP A 221 -15.31 1.42 17.25
C ASP A 221 -14.70 0.81 15.99
N PHE A 222 -13.72 -0.08 16.16
CA PHE A 222 -12.99 -0.62 15.03
C PHE A 222 -13.76 -1.77 14.41
N ASN A 223 -14.02 -1.73 13.11
CA ASN A 223 -14.74 -2.79 12.40
C ASN A 223 -14.05 -4.17 12.56
N LEU A 224 -14.46 -5.02 13.51
CA LEU A 224 -13.94 -6.38 13.67
C LEU A 224 -14.69 -7.37 12.80
N ASP A 225 -15.96 -7.10 12.55
CA ASP A 225 -16.91 -8.10 12.08
C ASP A 225 -17.41 -7.84 10.63
N GLY A 226 -17.09 -6.68 10.06
CA GLY A 226 -17.57 -6.20 8.76
C GLY A 226 -18.55 -5.02 8.89
N VAL A 227 -19.01 -4.70 10.10
CA VAL A 227 -19.85 -3.56 10.47
C VAL A 227 -19.27 -2.83 11.68
N ILE A 228 -18.92 -1.56 11.50
CA ILE A 228 -18.51 -0.67 12.60
C ILE A 228 -19.60 -0.62 13.68
N ASN A 229 -19.34 -1.25 14.83
CA ASN A 229 -20.21 -1.23 16.00
C ASN A 229 -19.44 -0.80 17.25
N ALA A 230 -20.12 -0.12 18.19
CA ALA A 230 -19.51 0.29 19.46
C ALA A 230 -19.05 -0.90 20.35
N ALA A 231 -19.45 -2.13 19.99
CA ALA A 231 -19.02 -3.36 20.66
C ALA A 231 -17.68 -3.90 20.13
N ASP A 232 -17.23 -3.43 18.96
CA ASP A 232 -16.01 -3.91 18.34
C ASP A 232 -14.77 -3.27 18.98
N THR A 233 -14.47 -3.80 20.16
CA THR A 233 -13.38 -3.33 21.01
C THR A 233 -12.39 -4.46 21.21
N LEU A 234 -11.12 -4.19 20.91
CA LEU A 234 -10.01 -5.00 21.41
C LEU A 234 -9.46 -4.30 22.66
N ALA A 235 -9.73 -4.90 23.82
CA ALA A 235 -9.40 -4.31 25.12
C ALA A 235 -7.89 -4.07 25.31
N THR A 236 -7.07 -4.87 24.64
CA THR A 236 -5.61 -4.72 24.60
C THR A 236 -5.12 -4.92 23.16
N TYR A 237 -4.02 -4.24 22.81
CA TYR A 237 -3.25 -4.52 21.60
C TYR A 237 -1.83 -4.83 22.03
N ASP A 238 -1.35 -6.00 21.63
CA ASP A 238 -0.01 -6.49 21.92
C ASP A 238 0.41 -7.44 20.79
N ALA A 239 1.67 -7.34 20.36
CA ALA A 239 2.28 -8.21 19.37
C ALA A 239 3.08 -9.37 20.00
N THR A 240 3.02 -9.53 21.32
CA THR A 240 3.61 -10.64 22.05
C THR A 240 2.98 -11.96 21.62
N GLY A 241 3.80 -13.02 21.57
CA GLY A 241 3.33 -14.34 21.14
C GLY A 241 3.22 -14.52 19.63
N LEU A 242 3.65 -13.54 18.84
CA LEU A 242 3.78 -13.66 17.39
C LEU A 242 5.20 -14.07 16.99
N THR A 243 5.29 -14.97 16.02
CA THR A 243 6.49 -15.12 15.18
C THR A 243 6.40 -14.09 14.06
N LYS A 244 7.45 -13.28 13.88
CA LYS A 244 7.46 -12.09 13.03
C LYS A 244 8.71 -12.10 12.16
N ASP A 245 8.57 -11.83 10.87
CA ASP A 245 9.70 -11.54 9.98
C ASP A 245 9.52 -10.19 9.29
N SER A 246 10.62 -9.45 9.17
CA SER A 246 10.70 -8.30 8.27
C SER A 246 10.79 -8.79 6.82
N LEU A 247 9.96 -8.22 5.96
CA LEU A 247 9.97 -8.41 4.53
C LEU A 247 10.79 -7.30 3.84
N ALA A 248 10.73 -7.20 2.52
CA ALA A 248 11.23 -6.04 1.79
C ALA A 248 10.58 -4.74 2.28
N ALA A 249 11.27 -3.64 2.00
CA ALA A 249 10.79 -2.30 2.23
C ALA A 249 9.85 -1.85 1.12
N LEU A 250 8.72 -1.24 1.49
CA LEU A 250 7.81 -0.57 0.57
C LEU A 250 8.03 0.94 0.66
N THR A 251 8.12 1.58 -0.51
CA THR A 251 8.18 3.03 -0.63
C THR A 251 6.77 3.61 -0.49
N PHE A 252 6.63 4.62 0.34
CA PHE A 252 5.42 5.41 0.51
C PHE A 252 5.63 6.82 -0.03
N GLY A 253 4.53 7.51 -0.30
CA GLY A 253 4.56 8.87 -0.79
C GLY A 253 3.36 9.68 -0.36
N ILE A 254 3.46 10.97 -0.65
CA ILE A 254 2.44 11.96 -0.32
C ILE A 254 1.63 12.26 -1.59
N PRO A 255 0.49 11.60 -1.81
CA PRO A 255 -0.42 12.01 -2.86
C PRO A 255 -1.13 13.31 -2.50
N VAL A 256 -1.25 14.19 -3.49
CA VAL A 256 -2.11 15.36 -3.44
C VAL A 256 -3.08 15.32 -4.63
N ASN A 257 -4.30 15.80 -4.46
CA ASN A 257 -5.24 15.86 -5.58
C ASN A 257 -4.78 16.81 -6.69
N ILE A 258 -5.37 16.71 -7.89
CA ILE A 258 -4.90 17.50 -9.06
C ILE A 258 -4.98 19.01 -8.80
N LEU A 259 -5.99 19.48 -8.05
CA LEU A 259 -6.12 20.89 -7.67
C LEU A 259 -4.86 21.39 -6.96
N MET A 260 -4.46 20.70 -5.87
CA MET A 260 -3.27 21.03 -5.12
C MET A 260 -2.00 20.85 -5.95
N TYR A 261 -1.90 19.75 -6.70
CA TYR A 261 -0.71 19.45 -7.50
C TYR A 261 -0.41 20.56 -8.52
N GLN A 262 -1.41 20.99 -9.28
CA GLN A 262 -1.23 22.01 -10.32
C GLN A 262 -1.02 23.41 -9.73
N ASP A 263 -1.61 23.71 -8.57
CA ASP A 263 -1.31 24.95 -7.84
C ASP A 263 0.14 24.98 -7.37
N LEU A 264 0.63 23.89 -6.77
CA LEU A 264 2.04 23.77 -6.39
C LEU A 264 2.99 23.80 -7.59
N GLN A 265 2.58 23.30 -8.76
CA GLN A 265 3.40 23.45 -9.97
C GLN A 265 3.49 24.89 -10.43
N ARG A 266 2.43 25.69 -10.34
CA ARG A 266 2.48 27.12 -10.68
C ARG A 266 3.36 27.91 -9.73
N GLU A 267 3.29 27.56 -8.46
CA GLU A 267 4.09 28.08 -7.34
C GLU A 267 5.59 27.86 -7.61
N GLN A 268 5.98 26.62 -7.88
CA GLN A 268 7.41 26.23 -7.96
C GLN A 268 8.01 26.40 -9.35
N PHE A 269 7.18 26.46 -10.39
CA PHE A 269 7.62 26.62 -11.77
C PHE A 269 6.97 27.87 -12.38
N PRO A 270 7.34 29.08 -11.92
CA PRO A 270 6.76 30.32 -12.44
C PRO A 270 7.01 30.49 -13.94
N THR A 271 6.11 31.22 -14.60
CA THR A 271 6.24 31.49 -16.04
C THR A 271 7.54 32.23 -16.34
N GLY A 272 8.24 31.84 -17.41
CA GLY A 272 9.51 32.44 -17.81
C GLY A 272 10.75 31.82 -17.15
N HIS A 273 10.59 30.81 -16.28
CA HIS A 273 11.73 30.09 -15.72
C HIS A 273 12.53 29.36 -16.82
N PRO A 274 13.85 29.61 -16.98
CA PRO A 274 14.63 29.10 -18.12
C PRO A 274 14.82 27.57 -18.12
N LEU A 275 14.81 26.94 -16.94
CA LEU A 275 15.00 25.49 -16.80
C LEU A 275 13.71 24.68 -16.69
N PHE A 276 12.57 25.35 -16.43
CA PHE A 276 11.30 24.70 -16.08
C PHE A 276 10.13 25.31 -16.86
N SER A 277 10.40 25.89 -18.03
CA SER A 277 9.39 26.55 -18.87
C SER A 277 8.27 25.61 -19.31
N ASP A 278 8.49 24.29 -19.27
CA ASP A 278 7.51 23.26 -19.60
C ASP A 278 6.87 22.57 -18.39
N CYS A 279 7.10 23.09 -17.18
CA CYS A 279 6.49 22.58 -15.95
C CYS A 279 5.34 23.42 -15.43
N ASN A 280 5.19 24.66 -15.91
CA ASN A 280 4.06 25.51 -15.53
C ASN A 280 2.77 25.03 -16.24
N PRO A 281 1.65 24.80 -15.53
CA PRO A 281 0.38 24.39 -16.13
C PRO A 281 -0.20 25.33 -17.20
N ALA A 282 0.18 26.61 -17.21
CA ALA A 282 -0.21 27.58 -18.24
C ALA A 282 0.69 27.52 -19.50
N GLY A 283 1.80 26.79 -19.46
CA GLY A 283 2.76 26.68 -20.54
C GLY A 283 2.29 25.74 -21.66
N ALA A 284 2.51 26.13 -22.92
CA ALA A 284 2.10 25.35 -24.09
C ALA A 284 2.74 23.94 -24.18
N THR A 285 3.90 23.75 -23.56
CA THR A 285 4.67 22.50 -23.56
C THR A 285 4.41 21.62 -22.33
N TYR A 286 3.55 22.06 -21.40
CA TYR A 286 3.19 21.30 -20.20
C TYR A 286 2.51 19.96 -20.51
N GLY A 287 1.69 19.93 -21.56
CA GLY A 287 0.90 18.76 -21.95
C GLY A 287 -0.37 18.62 -21.10
N THR A 288 -0.78 17.38 -20.81
CA THR A 288 -1.98 17.10 -20.02
C THR A 288 -1.63 16.36 -18.74
N ILE A 289 -2.17 16.83 -17.61
CA ILE A 289 -1.97 16.16 -16.33
C ILE A 289 -2.51 14.73 -16.33
N ALA A 290 -3.48 14.41 -17.20
CA ALA A 290 -4.09 13.08 -17.30
C ALA A 290 -3.15 12.00 -17.87
N SER A 291 -2.13 12.37 -18.66
CA SER A 291 -1.25 11.41 -19.35
C SER A 291 0.11 11.31 -18.68
N SER A 292 0.57 10.09 -18.41
CA SER A 292 1.90 9.84 -17.84
C SER A 292 3.06 10.24 -18.75
N ALA A 293 2.83 10.35 -20.06
CA ALA A 293 3.83 10.79 -21.03
C ALA A 293 4.00 12.33 -21.09
N SER A 294 3.12 13.09 -20.42
CA SER A 294 3.20 14.56 -20.44
C SER A 294 4.23 15.09 -19.45
N ASN A 295 4.86 16.22 -19.79
CA ASN A 295 5.78 16.94 -18.90
C ASN A 295 5.14 17.24 -17.53
N ALA A 296 3.82 17.49 -17.51
CA ALA A 296 3.01 17.64 -16.32
C ALA A 296 3.27 16.60 -15.21
N ASN A 297 3.68 15.37 -15.55
CA ASN A 297 3.92 14.28 -14.59
C ASN A 297 5.39 13.83 -14.53
N ALA A 298 6.27 14.44 -15.33
CA ALA A 298 7.69 14.10 -15.34
C ALA A 298 8.37 14.51 -14.02
N GLU A 299 9.40 13.79 -13.60
CA GLU A 299 10.10 14.05 -12.33
C GLU A 299 10.54 15.51 -12.19
N LYS A 300 11.05 16.11 -13.27
CA LYS A 300 11.48 17.52 -13.28
C LYS A 300 10.36 18.53 -12.97
N CYS A 301 9.11 18.18 -13.28
CA CYS A 301 7.95 19.04 -13.08
C CYS A 301 7.12 18.62 -11.86
N MET A 302 7.54 17.61 -11.11
CA MET A 302 6.90 17.30 -9.85
C MET A 302 7.15 18.42 -8.84
N PRO A 303 6.10 18.99 -8.22
CA PRO A 303 6.27 19.90 -7.11
C PRO A 303 6.81 19.14 -5.89
N SER A 304 7.40 19.88 -4.96
CA SER A 304 8.00 19.38 -3.74
C SER A 304 7.46 20.14 -2.53
N LEU A 305 7.21 19.43 -1.45
CA LEU A 305 7.12 20.04 -0.12
C LEU A 305 8.29 19.53 0.72
N THR A 306 8.71 20.33 1.68
CA THR A 306 9.67 19.88 2.70
C THR A 306 8.98 18.92 3.68
N GLY A 307 9.76 18.04 4.30
CA GLY A 307 9.28 17.18 5.38
C GLY A 307 8.63 17.98 6.51
N ASN A 308 9.13 19.19 6.80
CA ASN A 308 8.56 20.10 7.80
C ASN A 308 7.20 20.66 7.41
N GLU A 309 6.99 21.01 6.13
CA GLU A 309 5.68 21.46 5.64
C GLU A 309 4.66 20.33 5.68
N ILE A 310 5.05 19.13 5.25
CA ILE A 310 4.21 17.93 5.34
C ILE A 310 3.87 17.63 6.80
N ARG A 311 4.86 17.62 7.70
CA ARG A 311 4.67 17.47 9.15
C ARG A 311 3.71 18.52 9.69
N SER A 312 3.87 19.78 9.32
CA SER A 312 2.99 20.89 9.71
C SER A 312 1.55 20.66 9.27
N VAL A 313 1.31 20.14 8.06
CA VAL A 313 -0.04 19.78 7.60
C VAL A 313 -0.66 18.67 8.47
N TYR A 314 0.09 17.62 8.80
CA TYR A 314 -0.44 16.43 9.47
C TYR A 314 -0.47 16.46 11.00
N MET A 315 0.40 17.23 11.66
CA MET A 315 0.48 17.29 13.11
C MET A 315 -0.69 18.05 13.71
N LYS A 316 -1.10 17.71 14.93
CA LYS A 316 -2.08 18.47 15.71
C LYS A 316 -1.58 19.89 15.95
N GLY A 317 -2.37 20.90 15.56
CA GLY A 317 -2.02 22.31 15.76
C GLY A 317 -0.85 22.82 14.92
N GLY A 318 -0.52 22.14 13.82
CA GLY A 318 0.45 22.62 12.85
C GLY A 318 0.01 23.88 12.10
N ALA A 319 0.99 24.59 11.53
CA ALA A 319 0.82 25.94 11.01
C ALA A 319 0.16 25.99 9.62
N ILE A 320 0.27 24.93 8.82
CA ILE A 320 -0.26 24.90 7.44
C ILE A 320 -1.64 24.24 7.46
N ARG A 321 -2.67 25.01 7.17
CA ARG A 321 -4.09 24.60 7.21
C ARG A 321 -4.88 25.05 5.98
N SER A 322 -4.35 26.04 5.29
CA SER A 322 -4.90 26.65 4.10
C SER A 322 -3.84 26.72 3.01
N SER A 323 -4.26 26.63 1.76
CA SER A 323 -3.43 26.96 0.60
C SER A 323 -2.76 28.33 0.72
N THR A 324 -3.45 29.29 1.36
CA THR A 324 -2.93 30.65 1.57
C THR A 324 -1.78 30.73 2.56
N ASP A 325 -1.49 29.66 3.30
CA ASP A 325 -0.35 29.59 4.22
C ASP A 325 0.96 29.31 3.45
N LEU A 326 0.85 28.92 2.17
CA LEU A 326 1.96 28.81 1.23
C LEU A 326 2.07 30.08 0.38
N GLN A 327 3.29 30.43 0.00
CA GLN A 327 3.59 31.60 -0.82
C GLN A 327 4.54 31.25 -1.96
N TYR A 328 4.42 31.95 -3.09
CA TYR A 328 5.28 31.76 -4.25
C TYR A 328 5.72 33.06 -4.89
N GLU A 329 6.84 32.98 -5.61
CA GLU A 329 7.34 34.07 -6.43
C GLU A 329 6.55 34.19 -7.74
N THR A 330 6.00 35.36 -8.03
CA THR A 330 5.04 35.54 -9.13
C THR A 330 5.66 35.40 -10.54
N PRO A 331 6.55 36.30 -11.02
CA PRO A 331 7.54 35.94 -12.02
C PRO A 331 8.84 35.46 -11.39
N PHE A 332 9.50 34.51 -12.06
CA PHE A 332 10.86 34.10 -11.69
C PHE A 332 11.80 35.31 -11.59
N GLY A 333 12.50 35.44 -10.47
CA GLY A 333 13.48 36.50 -10.24
C GLY A 333 12.88 37.89 -9.96
N SER A 334 11.58 37.97 -9.65
CA SER A 334 10.91 39.21 -9.26
C SER A 334 11.11 39.60 -7.79
N ALA A 335 11.49 38.64 -6.94
CA ALA A 335 11.49 38.71 -5.48
C ALA A 335 10.12 39.08 -4.85
N ALA A 336 9.03 38.99 -5.61
CA ALA A 336 7.69 39.33 -5.17
C ALA A 336 6.89 38.06 -4.87
N PHE A 337 6.59 37.84 -3.59
CA PHE A 337 5.84 36.68 -3.11
C PHE A 337 4.36 36.98 -2.96
N THR A 338 3.52 36.03 -3.35
CA THR A 338 2.07 36.09 -3.17
C THR A 338 1.55 34.80 -2.56
N THR A 339 0.42 34.87 -1.86
CA THR A 339 -0.21 33.69 -1.27
C THR A 339 -0.81 32.79 -2.34
N LEU A 340 -0.74 31.49 -2.12
CA LEU A 340 -1.28 30.52 -3.05
C LEU A 340 -2.79 30.35 -2.81
N ALA A 341 -3.62 31.00 -3.64
CA ALA A 341 -5.08 30.88 -3.55
C ALA A 341 -5.60 29.72 -4.40
N ALA A 342 -5.98 28.59 -3.77
CA ALA A 342 -6.47 27.39 -4.43
C ALA A 342 -7.71 27.61 -5.31
N THR A 343 -8.51 28.64 -5.02
CA THR A 343 -9.73 28.96 -5.75
C THR A 343 -9.51 29.27 -7.23
N LEU A 344 -8.28 29.63 -7.62
CA LEU A 344 -7.90 29.87 -9.01
C LEU A 344 -8.01 28.61 -9.90
N ASN A 345 -7.93 27.40 -9.31
CA ASN A 345 -8.07 26.13 -10.01
C ASN A 345 -9.47 25.51 -9.89
N GLY A 346 -10.46 26.26 -9.43
CA GLY A 346 -11.82 25.77 -9.25
C GLY A 346 -12.06 25.02 -7.94
N ALA A 347 -11.15 25.16 -6.95
CA ALA A 347 -11.47 24.87 -5.57
C ALA A 347 -12.57 25.82 -5.06
N THR A 348 -13.46 25.30 -4.20
CA THR A 348 -14.54 26.06 -3.56
C THR A 348 -14.10 26.81 -2.30
N ASP A 349 -12.97 26.44 -1.72
CA ASP A 349 -12.34 27.11 -0.58
C ASP A 349 -10.83 26.86 -0.58
N ASN A 350 -10.13 27.52 0.35
CA ASN A 350 -8.67 27.44 0.48
C ASN A 350 -8.22 26.39 1.50
N THR A 351 -9.12 25.70 2.20
CA THR A 351 -8.74 24.81 3.29
C THR A 351 -8.14 23.52 2.75
N ILE A 352 -7.14 22.97 3.45
CA ILE A 352 -6.53 21.68 3.08
C ILE A 352 -7.32 20.54 3.74
N GLN A 353 -7.75 19.60 2.92
CA GLN A 353 -8.32 18.33 3.36
C GLN A 353 -7.21 17.31 3.62
N ILE A 354 -7.24 16.66 4.77
CA ILE A 354 -6.35 15.55 5.10
C ILE A 354 -7.13 14.25 4.94
N CYS A 355 -6.81 13.50 3.88
CA CYS A 355 -7.29 12.15 3.61
C CYS A 355 -6.31 11.14 4.24
N ARG A 356 -6.38 10.97 5.56
CA ARG A 356 -5.50 10.04 6.29
C ARG A 356 -6.17 8.69 6.51
N ARG A 357 -5.39 7.72 6.99
CA ARG A 357 -5.94 6.42 7.39
C ARG A 357 -6.36 6.42 8.85
N VAL A 358 -7.31 5.56 9.19
CA VAL A 358 -7.77 5.29 10.57
C VAL A 358 -6.61 4.82 11.45
N ASN A 359 -6.74 4.99 12.77
CA ASN A 359 -5.83 4.30 13.69
C ASN A 359 -5.97 2.79 13.49
N GLY A 360 -4.86 2.04 13.55
CA GLY A 360 -4.77 0.66 13.10
C GLY A 360 -4.17 0.48 11.70
N SER A 361 -4.15 1.54 10.89
CA SER A 361 -3.45 1.47 9.62
C SER A 361 -1.93 1.49 9.82
N GLY A 362 -1.23 0.49 9.29
CA GLY A 362 0.23 0.51 9.27
C GLY A 362 0.78 1.60 8.38
N THR A 363 0.11 1.93 7.27
CA THR A 363 0.46 3.09 6.44
C THR A 363 0.41 4.40 7.25
N GLN A 364 -0.53 4.52 8.19
CA GLN A 364 -0.56 5.68 9.09
C GLN A 364 0.52 5.58 10.16
N ALA A 365 0.69 4.41 10.78
CA ALA A 365 1.67 4.21 11.84
C ALA A 365 3.11 4.43 11.34
N GLN A 366 3.41 4.02 10.10
CA GLN A 366 4.71 4.24 9.47
C GLN A 366 4.94 5.72 9.17
N PHE A 367 3.92 6.42 8.64
CA PHE A 367 4.01 7.85 8.43
C PHE A 367 4.17 8.61 9.75
N ASN A 368 3.40 8.22 10.78
CA ASN A 368 3.54 8.78 12.12
C ASN A 368 4.99 8.60 12.60
N ALA A 369 5.58 7.41 12.43
CA ALA A 369 6.93 7.12 12.90
C ALA A 369 8.01 7.90 12.13
N ILE A 370 7.92 7.93 10.81
CA ILE A 370 8.95 8.53 9.94
C ILE A 370 8.79 10.05 9.84
N MET A 371 7.57 10.53 9.56
CA MET A 371 7.31 11.96 9.30
C MET A 371 7.01 12.73 10.58
N LEU A 372 6.28 12.15 11.53
CA LEU A 372 5.89 12.84 12.78
C LEU A 372 6.76 12.46 13.99
N GLY A 373 7.62 11.45 13.87
CA GLY A 373 8.42 10.94 14.99
C GLY A 373 7.61 10.17 16.04
N TYR A 374 6.35 9.81 15.79
CA TYR A 374 5.49 9.09 16.72
C TYR A 374 5.43 7.58 16.41
N PRO A 375 5.71 6.67 17.35
CA PRO A 375 5.93 6.90 18.78
C PRO A 375 7.42 6.82 19.14
N CYS A 376 8.30 7.34 18.30
CA CYS A 376 9.74 7.12 18.36
C CYS A 376 10.47 7.90 19.46
N ASP A 377 9.71 8.57 20.34
CA ASP A 377 10.15 9.10 21.62
C ASP A 377 10.09 8.00 22.69
N ALA A 378 11.25 7.41 23.01
CA ALA A 378 11.35 6.31 23.97
C ALA A 378 11.13 6.74 25.44
N THR A 379 11.22 8.04 25.74
CA THR A 379 11.08 8.59 27.10
C THR A 379 9.70 9.20 27.33
N PHE A 380 8.93 9.49 26.28
CA PHE A 380 7.67 10.24 26.32
C PHE A 380 7.78 11.56 27.10
N ASP A 381 9.00 12.11 27.19
CA ASP A 381 9.29 13.32 27.94
C ASP A 381 9.13 14.58 27.08
N GLY A 382 8.79 14.41 25.79
CA GLY A 382 8.60 15.50 24.84
C GLY A 382 9.91 16.16 24.42
N ALA A 383 11.07 15.56 24.72
CA ALA A 383 12.39 16.07 24.31
C ALA A 383 12.75 15.68 22.86
N ILE A 384 12.13 14.62 22.33
CA ILE A 384 12.07 14.32 20.90
C ILE A 384 10.65 14.60 20.43
N ASP A 385 10.53 15.42 19.38
CA ASP A 385 9.29 15.96 18.82
C ASP A 385 8.37 14.85 18.26
N SER A 386 7.73 14.07 19.15
CA SER A 386 6.69 13.09 18.82
C SER A 386 5.36 13.81 18.65
N LEU A 387 5.20 14.35 17.45
CA LEU A 387 4.03 15.14 17.11
C LEU A 387 2.82 14.21 16.99
N GLN A 388 1.78 14.52 17.75
CA GLN A 388 0.53 13.79 17.66
C GLN A 388 -0.14 14.12 16.33
N PRO A 389 -0.65 13.13 15.58
CA PRO A 389 -1.35 13.41 14.34
C PRO A 389 -2.68 14.13 14.61
N GLU A 390 -3.08 15.01 13.71
CA GLU A 390 -4.36 15.72 13.79
C GLU A 390 -5.53 14.71 13.76
N ALA A 391 -6.46 14.87 14.69
CA ALA A 391 -7.61 13.98 14.84
C ALA A 391 -8.76 14.39 13.90
N ALA A 392 -9.64 13.45 13.57
CA ALA A 392 -10.93 13.78 12.96
C ALA A 392 -11.68 14.82 13.80
N GLY A 393 -12.11 15.92 13.17
CA GLY A 393 -12.78 17.03 13.84
C GLY A 393 -13.71 17.79 12.91
N PRO A 394 -14.84 18.33 13.41
CA PRO A 394 -15.88 18.86 12.52
C PRO A 394 -15.59 20.25 11.91
N LEU A 395 -14.67 21.09 12.42
CA LEU A 395 -14.71 22.53 12.08
C LEU A 395 -13.39 23.36 12.08
N ALA A 396 -12.18 22.79 11.94
CA ALA A 396 -10.98 23.64 11.72
C ALA A 396 -9.87 22.96 10.89
N THR A 397 -9.75 21.64 11.02
CA THR A 397 -8.89 20.74 10.26
C THR A 397 -9.77 19.64 9.71
N PHE A 398 -9.95 19.58 8.40
CA PHE A 398 -10.82 18.57 7.80
C PHE A 398 -10.01 17.29 7.64
N VAL A 399 -9.95 16.52 8.70
CA VAL A 399 -9.35 15.19 8.71
C VAL A 399 -10.45 14.18 8.44
N THR A 400 -10.29 13.45 7.35
CA THR A 400 -11.12 12.29 7.02
C THR A 400 -10.29 11.04 7.27
N GLU A 401 -10.75 10.20 8.20
CA GLU A 401 -10.14 8.90 8.48
C GLU A 401 -10.70 7.85 7.51
N ASN A 402 -9.80 7.08 6.90
CA ASN A 402 -10.11 6.12 5.85
C ASN A 402 -9.65 4.71 6.25
N GLU A 403 -10.50 3.70 6.10
CA GLU A 403 -10.22 2.33 6.56
C GLU A 403 -9.18 1.65 5.67
N GLY A 404 -9.33 1.76 4.35
CA GLY A 404 -8.45 1.18 3.36
C GLY A 404 -7.59 2.20 2.61
N SER A 405 -6.55 1.69 1.94
CA SER A 405 -5.81 2.48 0.96
C SER A 405 -6.73 2.95 -0.19
N GLY A 406 -7.72 2.14 -0.60
CA GLY A 406 -8.70 2.55 -1.61
C GLY A 406 -9.57 3.74 -1.18
N ASP A 407 -9.91 3.84 0.11
CA ASP A 407 -10.78 4.92 0.61
C ASP A 407 -10.06 6.27 0.63
N VAL A 408 -8.74 6.27 0.90
CA VAL A 408 -7.92 7.48 0.73
C VAL A 408 -7.93 7.96 -0.73
N GLU A 409 -7.85 7.06 -1.72
CA GLU A 409 -7.95 7.43 -3.14
C GLU A 409 -9.32 8.08 -3.44
N LYS A 410 -10.40 7.51 -2.91
CA LYS A 410 -11.74 8.09 -3.07
C LYS A 410 -11.88 9.44 -2.37
N CYS A 411 -11.34 9.61 -1.17
CA CYS A 411 -11.32 10.90 -0.47
C CYS A 411 -10.60 11.96 -1.32
N LEU A 412 -9.41 11.64 -1.86
CA LEU A 412 -8.68 12.55 -2.75
C LEU A 412 -9.50 12.91 -4.00
N ASN A 413 -10.16 11.91 -4.62
CA ASN A 413 -11.02 12.11 -5.78
C ASN A 413 -12.29 12.92 -5.45
N ASP A 414 -12.93 12.67 -4.32
CA ASP A 414 -14.16 13.34 -3.89
C ASP A 414 -13.94 14.84 -3.68
N PHE A 415 -12.85 15.22 -3.02
CA PHE A 415 -12.48 16.62 -2.84
C PHE A 415 -11.84 17.26 -4.09
N ASN A 416 -11.37 16.47 -5.04
CA ASN A 416 -11.01 16.99 -6.36
C ASN A 416 -12.26 17.34 -7.19
N ASN A 417 -13.21 16.40 -7.23
CA ASN A 417 -14.35 16.44 -8.15
C ASN A 417 -15.57 17.16 -7.57
N GLY A 418 -15.61 17.37 -6.24
CA GLY A 418 -16.81 17.84 -5.54
C GLY A 418 -17.87 16.75 -5.48
N THR A 419 -17.47 15.48 -5.32
CA THR A 419 -18.36 14.32 -5.20
C THR A 419 -18.35 13.78 -3.77
N ASN A 420 -19.25 12.84 -3.46
CA ASN A 420 -19.38 12.23 -2.14
C ASN A 420 -19.50 10.70 -2.20
N THR A 421 -18.59 10.07 -2.93
CA THR A 421 -18.57 8.61 -3.11
C THR A 421 -18.25 7.88 -1.80
N THR A 422 -17.44 8.49 -0.92
CA THR A 422 -17.12 7.92 0.40
C THR A 422 -18.16 8.22 1.49
N GLY A 423 -19.10 9.13 1.23
CA GLY A 423 -19.98 9.68 2.27
C GLY A 423 -19.34 10.78 3.13
N GLN A 424 -18.05 11.06 2.96
CA GLN A 424 -17.27 11.95 3.84
C GLN A 424 -17.14 13.40 3.32
N ASN A 425 -17.59 13.69 2.09
CA ASN A 425 -17.67 15.03 1.49
C ASN A 425 -19.14 15.41 1.23
N SER A 426 -19.98 15.34 2.25
CA SER A 426 -21.44 15.61 2.15
C SER A 426 -21.77 17.01 1.63
N ALA A 427 -20.87 17.97 1.79
CA ALA A 427 -21.01 19.33 1.28
C ALA A 427 -20.51 19.52 -0.17
N LEU A 428 -20.11 18.43 -0.85
CA LEU A 428 -19.66 18.43 -2.26
C LEU A 428 -18.57 19.46 -2.55
N ARG A 429 -17.66 19.66 -1.58
CA ARG A 429 -16.61 20.68 -1.65
C ARG A 429 -15.54 20.24 -2.63
N LYS A 430 -15.04 21.21 -3.40
CA LYS A 430 -13.74 21.09 -4.08
C LYS A 430 -12.69 21.82 -3.25
N ARG A 431 -11.58 21.19 -2.94
CA ARG A 431 -10.48 21.81 -2.18
C ARG A 431 -9.20 21.03 -2.39
N TRP A 432 -8.09 21.59 -1.97
CA TRP A 432 -6.86 20.80 -1.88
C TRP A 432 -7.05 19.62 -0.95
N ALA A 433 -6.52 18.47 -1.35
CA ALA A 433 -6.52 17.27 -0.54
C ALA A 433 -5.17 16.60 -0.59
N VAL A 434 -4.71 16.13 0.57
CA VAL A 434 -3.44 15.41 0.74
C VAL A 434 -3.68 14.10 1.47
N GLY A 435 -2.96 13.05 1.11
CA GLY A 435 -3.04 11.73 1.72
C GLY A 435 -1.67 11.08 1.90
N ILE A 436 -1.68 9.80 2.30
CA ILE A 436 -0.50 8.96 2.41
C ILE A 436 -0.81 7.65 1.71
N GLN A 437 0.04 7.22 0.78
CA GLN A 437 -0.18 6.00 -0.02
C GLN A 437 1.12 5.27 -0.32
N SER A 438 1.02 3.96 -0.55
CA SER A 438 2.12 3.20 -1.15
C SER A 438 2.30 3.58 -2.62
N MET A 439 3.55 3.44 -3.10
CA MET A 439 3.88 3.75 -4.50
C MET A 439 3.37 2.73 -5.52
N GLU A 440 2.70 1.66 -5.07
CA GLU A 440 1.94 0.74 -5.93
C GLU A 440 0.65 1.38 -6.47
N LYS A 441 0.25 2.54 -5.93
CA LYS A 441 -1.02 3.20 -6.23
C LYS A 441 -0.92 4.18 -7.38
N ASN A 442 -2.05 4.33 -8.08
CA ASN A 442 -2.25 5.21 -9.23
C ASN A 442 -1.09 5.19 -10.24
N ALA A 443 -0.43 4.05 -10.41
CA ALA A 443 0.51 3.87 -11.50
C ALA A 443 -0.28 3.80 -12.81
N PRO A 444 0.13 4.53 -13.86
CA PRO A 444 -0.52 4.47 -15.16
C PRO A 444 -0.33 3.07 -15.77
N SER A 445 -1.30 2.60 -16.55
CA SER A 445 -1.12 1.39 -17.36
C SER A 445 -0.17 1.69 -18.52
N GLY A 446 1.14 1.50 -18.30
CA GLY A 446 2.19 1.85 -19.26
C GLY A 446 2.31 3.36 -19.49
N ALA A 447 2.52 3.79 -20.75
CA ALA A 447 2.50 5.21 -21.15
C ALA A 447 1.07 5.81 -21.21
N GLY A 448 0.15 5.23 -20.44
CA GLY A 448 -1.29 5.49 -20.49
C GLY A 448 -1.76 6.67 -19.64
N ALA A 449 -3.08 6.73 -19.48
CA ALA A 449 -3.72 7.72 -18.62
C ALA A 449 -3.70 7.28 -17.15
N TYR A 450 -3.61 8.25 -16.26
CA TYR A 450 -3.91 8.04 -14.86
C TYR A 450 -5.41 7.87 -14.65
N THR A 451 -5.80 6.96 -13.76
CA THR A 451 -7.20 6.68 -13.46
C THR A 451 -7.74 7.53 -12.32
N ASN A 452 -6.88 7.88 -11.35
CA ASN A 452 -7.26 8.71 -10.21
C ASN A 452 -6.80 10.17 -10.36
N ALA A 453 -7.57 11.06 -9.76
CA ALA A 453 -7.37 12.50 -9.79
C ALA A 453 -6.43 12.99 -8.67
N TYR A 454 -5.30 12.33 -8.51
CA TYR A 454 -4.23 12.75 -7.60
C TYR A 454 -2.85 12.37 -8.14
N ARG A 455 -1.79 13.05 -7.71
CA ARG A 455 -0.40 12.73 -8.04
C ARG A 455 0.46 12.74 -6.79
N PHE A 456 1.55 12.00 -6.81
CA PHE A 456 2.56 12.06 -5.76
C PHE A 456 3.42 13.31 -5.93
N ILE A 457 3.80 13.94 -4.82
CA ILE A 457 4.77 15.03 -4.79
C ILE A 457 6.14 14.52 -4.34
N LYS A 458 7.17 15.34 -4.55
CA LYS A 458 8.48 15.14 -3.95
C LYS A 458 8.44 15.50 -2.46
N VAL A 459 9.33 14.87 -1.70
CA VAL A 459 9.62 15.25 -0.31
C VAL A 459 11.07 15.70 -0.26
N ASP A 460 11.31 16.91 0.26
CA ASP A 460 12.64 17.50 0.38
C ASP A 460 13.42 17.54 -0.97
N GLY A 461 12.69 17.71 -2.08
CA GLY A 461 13.25 17.78 -3.43
C GLY A 461 13.41 16.42 -4.13
N PHE A 462 13.21 15.30 -3.42
CA PHE A 462 13.40 13.96 -3.97
C PHE A 462 12.08 13.27 -4.29
N ALA A 463 12.00 12.65 -5.47
CA ALA A 463 10.84 11.86 -5.87
C ALA A 463 10.85 10.49 -5.18
N PRO A 464 9.68 9.89 -4.90
CA PRO A 464 9.56 8.55 -4.31
C PRO A 464 9.88 7.43 -5.32
N THR A 465 11.12 7.42 -5.85
CA THR A 465 11.61 6.41 -6.80
C THR A 465 12.53 5.42 -6.11
N LEU A 466 12.65 4.21 -6.67
CA LEU A 466 13.63 3.24 -6.21
C LEU A 466 15.06 3.78 -6.31
N ALA A 467 15.36 4.64 -7.30
CA ALA A 467 16.67 5.27 -7.43
C ALA A 467 16.99 6.15 -6.22
N ASN A 468 16.07 7.03 -5.83
CA ASN A 468 16.26 7.93 -4.69
C ASN A 468 16.23 7.16 -3.35
N VAL A 469 15.43 6.09 -3.24
CA VAL A 469 15.45 5.20 -2.07
C VAL A 469 16.78 4.44 -1.94
N HIS A 470 17.30 3.91 -3.05
CA HIS A 470 18.58 3.21 -3.07
C HIS A 470 19.74 4.14 -2.69
N ALA A 471 19.71 5.39 -3.17
CA ALA A 471 20.68 6.43 -2.82
C ALA A 471 20.56 6.92 -1.36
N GLY A 472 19.39 6.72 -0.73
CA GLY A 472 19.09 7.19 0.63
C GLY A 472 18.53 8.61 0.68
N ASP A 473 18.27 9.21 -0.48
CA ASP A 473 17.75 10.57 -0.62
C ASP A 473 16.25 10.66 -0.30
N TYR A 474 15.51 9.57 -0.53
CA TYR A 474 14.09 9.48 -0.19
C TYR A 474 13.85 8.50 0.97
N TYR A 475 13.25 8.98 2.06
CA TYR A 475 13.28 8.31 3.37
C TYR A 475 11.93 7.78 3.90
N ASP A 476 10.81 8.06 3.22
CA ASP A 476 9.47 7.53 3.57
C ASP A 476 9.33 6.08 3.06
N VAL A 477 10.05 5.19 3.75
CA VAL A 477 10.23 3.80 3.38
C VAL A 477 10.16 2.97 4.65
N ALA A 478 9.28 1.96 4.67
CA ALA A 478 9.10 1.08 5.83
C ALA A 478 9.24 -0.39 5.44
N ALA A 479 9.92 -1.14 6.31
CA ALA A 479 9.99 -2.59 6.21
C ALA A 479 8.61 -3.18 6.55
N GLN A 480 8.05 -3.89 5.60
CA GLN A 480 6.80 -4.62 5.80
C GLN A 480 7.06 -5.83 6.70
N SER A 481 6.02 -6.40 7.29
CA SER A 481 6.14 -7.60 8.11
C SER A 481 5.09 -8.64 7.76
N LEU A 482 5.48 -9.89 7.95
CA LEU A 482 4.62 -11.06 7.96
C LEU A 482 4.68 -11.68 9.35
N GLN A 483 3.55 -12.13 9.86
CA GLN A 483 3.48 -12.73 11.18
C GLN A 483 2.46 -13.85 11.25
N TYR A 484 2.66 -14.74 12.20
CA TYR A 484 1.70 -15.76 12.60
C TYR A 484 1.83 -16.00 14.11
N LYS A 485 0.83 -16.64 14.72
CA LYS A 485 0.85 -16.95 16.16
C LYS A 485 1.88 -18.04 16.48
N THR A 486 2.73 -17.84 17.49
CA THR A 486 3.68 -18.86 17.93
C THR A 486 2.95 -20.13 18.34
N GLY A 487 3.36 -21.27 17.78
CA GLY A 487 2.67 -22.56 17.95
C GLY A 487 1.52 -22.80 16.96
N ALA A 488 1.42 -22.02 15.88
CA ALA A 488 0.43 -22.24 14.82
C ALA A 488 0.54 -23.64 14.19
N PRO A 489 -0.56 -24.16 13.61
CA PRO A 489 -0.57 -25.42 12.87
C PRO A 489 0.46 -25.48 11.75
N ALA A 490 0.89 -26.70 11.40
CA ALA A 490 1.90 -26.92 10.35
C ALA A 490 1.51 -26.29 9.00
N VAL A 491 0.23 -26.35 8.62
CA VAL A 491 -0.27 -25.73 7.39
C VAL A 491 -0.06 -24.21 7.36
N THR A 492 -0.26 -23.52 8.49
CA THR A 492 -0.01 -22.08 8.63
C THR A 492 1.49 -21.77 8.53
N VAL A 493 2.33 -22.58 9.17
CA VAL A 493 3.80 -22.41 9.12
C VAL A 493 4.35 -22.67 7.71
N ASP A 494 3.84 -23.69 7.02
CA ASP A 494 4.20 -24.02 5.65
C ASP A 494 3.72 -22.96 4.66
N ALA A 495 2.50 -22.44 4.86
CA ALA A 495 1.99 -21.30 4.12
C ALA A 495 2.91 -20.10 4.32
N TYR A 496 3.08 -19.64 5.55
CA TYR A 496 3.97 -18.54 5.90
C TYR A 496 5.37 -18.65 5.26
N SER A 497 5.99 -19.83 5.39
CA SER A 497 7.33 -20.11 4.86
C SER A 497 7.40 -20.08 3.33
N SER A 498 6.29 -20.37 2.65
CA SER A 498 6.19 -20.31 1.19
C SER A 498 5.94 -18.89 0.67
N LEU A 499 5.21 -18.04 1.42
CA LEU A 499 4.92 -16.66 1.04
C LEU A 499 6.11 -15.72 1.28
N LYS A 500 6.80 -15.89 2.40
CA LYS A 500 7.89 -15.01 2.84
C LYS A 500 8.96 -14.73 1.76
N PRO A 501 9.48 -15.73 1.00
CA PRO A 501 10.48 -15.49 -0.03
C PRO A 501 10.04 -14.56 -1.16
N GLU A 502 8.74 -14.52 -1.48
CA GLU A 502 8.20 -13.63 -2.53
C GLU A 502 8.43 -12.15 -2.22
N PHE A 503 8.60 -11.82 -0.94
CA PHE A 503 8.87 -10.45 -0.48
C PHE A 503 10.29 -10.25 0.05
N GLN A 504 11.11 -11.29 0.16
CA GLN A 504 12.48 -11.16 0.68
C GLN A 504 13.54 -11.33 -0.41
N ASN A 505 13.24 -12.13 -1.43
CA ASN A 505 14.16 -12.37 -2.54
C ASN A 505 14.10 -11.17 -3.51
N PRO A 506 15.20 -10.41 -3.68
CA PRO A 506 15.20 -9.27 -4.58
C PRO A 506 14.93 -9.63 -6.03
N LEU A 507 15.04 -10.90 -6.44
CA LEU A 507 14.67 -11.31 -7.79
C LEU A 507 13.15 -11.36 -8.04
N ASN A 508 12.33 -11.42 -6.99
CA ASN A 508 10.87 -11.47 -7.11
C ASN A 508 10.24 -10.07 -7.00
N LEU A 509 10.96 -9.08 -6.47
CA LEU A 509 10.46 -7.72 -6.26
C LEU A 509 10.24 -6.87 -7.53
N PRO A 510 10.99 -7.02 -8.64
CA PRO A 510 10.77 -6.23 -9.86
C PRO A 510 9.33 -6.32 -10.37
N ASP A 511 8.72 -7.48 -10.21
CA ASP A 511 7.35 -7.76 -10.63
C ASP A 511 6.28 -7.07 -9.77
N LEU A 512 6.64 -6.74 -8.52
CA LEU A 512 5.78 -6.01 -7.59
C LEU A 512 5.87 -4.50 -7.82
N ASN A 513 6.96 -4.03 -8.45
CA ASN A 513 7.22 -2.62 -8.70
C ASN A 513 6.34 -2.03 -9.80
N LYS A 514 6.11 -0.72 -9.71
CA LYS A 514 5.30 0.02 -10.69
C LYS A 514 6.12 1.12 -11.34
N LEU A 515 5.91 1.27 -12.65
CA LEU A 515 6.45 2.38 -13.40
C LEU A 515 5.51 3.59 -13.27
N GLN A 516 6.00 4.64 -12.61
CA GLN A 516 5.36 5.95 -12.57
C GLN A 516 5.95 6.84 -13.68
N ALA A 517 5.28 7.95 -14.02
CA ALA A 517 5.79 8.92 -14.99
C ALA A 517 7.16 9.52 -14.61
N PHE A 518 7.50 9.49 -13.33
CA PHE A 518 8.75 10.01 -12.77
C PHE A 518 9.75 8.90 -12.38
N GLY A 519 9.49 7.64 -12.73
CA GLY A 519 10.42 6.53 -12.47
C GLY A 519 9.79 5.29 -11.86
N THR A 520 10.59 4.26 -11.64
CA THR A 520 10.13 3.02 -11.00
C THR A 520 10.05 3.21 -9.48
N ALA A 521 8.99 2.72 -8.85
CA ALA A 521 8.74 2.84 -7.42
C ALA A 521 8.06 1.58 -6.85
N GLY A 522 8.13 1.40 -5.53
CA GLY A 522 7.50 0.27 -4.83
C GLY A 522 8.44 -0.41 -3.84
N TRP A 523 8.71 -1.69 -4.09
CA TRP A 523 9.42 -2.63 -3.26
C TRP A 523 10.93 -2.67 -3.51
N MET A 524 11.68 -2.74 -2.43
CA MET A 524 13.13 -2.93 -2.43
C MET A 524 13.56 -3.86 -1.30
N ALA A 525 14.42 -4.82 -1.61
CA ALA A 525 14.89 -5.76 -0.60
C ALA A 525 15.71 -5.03 0.46
N LEU A 526 15.53 -5.45 1.71
CA LEU A 526 16.38 -4.99 2.80
C LEU A 526 17.80 -5.54 2.62
N PRO A 527 18.84 -4.70 2.81
CA PRO A 527 20.21 -5.14 2.68
C PRO A 527 20.59 -6.14 3.78
N SER A 528 21.27 -7.20 3.37
CA SER A 528 21.75 -8.28 4.23
C SER A 528 23.02 -8.91 3.64
N ALA A 529 23.59 -9.91 4.34
CA ALA A 529 24.72 -10.66 3.80
C ALA A 529 24.39 -11.41 2.49
N THR A 530 23.13 -11.79 2.29
CA THR A 530 22.65 -12.47 1.07
C THR A 530 22.04 -11.50 0.05
N ASN A 531 21.52 -10.37 0.52
CA ASN A 531 21.00 -9.28 -0.29
C ASN A 531 21.98 -8.11 -0.25
N THR A 532 23.12 -8.25 -0.94
CA THR A 532 24.10 -7.18 -1.03
C THR A 532 23.67 -6.14 -2.07
N PRO A 533 23.62 -4.84 -1.72
CA PRO A 533 23.36 -3.77 -2.67
C PRO A 533 24.45 -3.67 -3.72
N ASP A 534 24.05 -3.32 -4.93
CA ASP A 534 24.96 -2.94 -6.02
C ASP A 534 25.33 -1.46 -5.89
N ALA A 535 26.50 -1.04 -6.39
CA ALA A 535 26.92 0.37 -6.35
C ALA A 535 25.99 1.30 -7.14
N VAL A 536 25.35 0.74 -8.18
CA VAL A 536 24.30 1.39 -8.96
C VAL A 536 23.05 0.53 -8.83
N LEU A 537 21.89 1.17 -8.68
CA LEU A 537 20.61 0.46 -8.55
C LEU A 537 20.41 -0.53 -9.72
N ASN A 538 20.25 -1.80 -9.37
CA ASN A 538 19.86 -2.86 -10.28
C ASN A 538 18.35 -3.11 -10.17
N LEU A 539 17.56 -2.65 -11.14
CA LEU A 539 16.10 -2.81 -11.13
C LEU A 539 15.64 -4.27 -11.30
N ALA A 540 16.49 -5.18 -11.78
CA ALA A 540 16.18 -6.61 -11.82
C ALA A 540 16.44 -7.32 -10.48
N ARG A 541 17.12 -6.64 -9.54
CA ARG A 541 17.42 -7.14 -8.20
C ARG A 541 17.47 -5.95 -7.22
N PRO A 542 16.36 -5.22 -7.01
CA PRO A 542 16.38 -3.98 -6.24
C PRO A 542 16.68 -4.27 -4.77
N VAL A 543 17.82 -3.76 -4.28
CA VAL A 543 18.25 -3.83 -2.89
C VAL A 543 18.64 -2.43 -2.42
N SER A 544 18.19 -2.02 -1.24
CA SER A 544 18.50 -0.70 -0.68
C SER A 544 19.88 -0.69 -0.03
N TRP A 545 20.61 0.42 -0.12
CA TRP A 545 21.79 0.61 0.74
C TRP A 545 21.42 0.85 2.20
N TYR A 546 20.18 1.22 2.48
CA TYR A 546 19.75 1.69 3.78
C TYR A 546 18.72 0.77 4.40
N ARG A 547 18.79 0.65 5.73
CA ARG A 547 17.75 0.00 6.53
C ARG A 547 17.61 0.70 7.87
N ARG A 548 16.40 0.60 8.44
CA ARG A 548 16.10 1.02 9.81
C ARG A 548 16.04 -0.23 10.70
N VAL A 549 17.08 -0.43 11.50
CA VAL A 549 17.21 -1.60 12.38
C VAL A 549 17.64 -1.16 13.78
N SER A 550 17.26 -1.93 14.79
CA SER A 550 17.77 -1.82 16.15
C SER A 550 19.26 -2.20 16.23
N PHE A 551 19.88 -1.96 17.38
CA PHE A 551 21.23 -2.46 17.68
C PHE A 551 21.35 -4.00 17.60
N SER A 552 20.24 -4.73 17.83
CA SER A 552 20.18 -6.19 17.67
C SER A 552 19.96 -6.64 16.22
N GLY A 553 19.85 -5.69 15.28
CA GLY A 553 19.63 -5.97 13.85
C GLY A 553 18.18 -6.28 13.47
N ALA A 554 17.24 -6.22 14.42
CA ALA A 554 15.81 -6.36 14.14
C ALA A 554 15.27 -5.10 13.47
N GLY A 555 14.26 -5.23 12.59
CA GLY A 555 13.58 -4.07 12.01
C GLY A 555 13.06 -3.11 13.08
N ASN A 556 13.36 -1.83 12.93
CA ASN A 556 12.88 -0.80 13.85
C ASN A 556 12.69 0.51 13.10
N THR A 557 11.44 0.85 12.77
CA THR A 557 11.15 2.07 11.99
C THR A 557 11.53 3.35 12.75
N CYS A 558 11.63 3.31 14.07
CA CYS A 558 12.09 4.43 14.88
C CYS A 558 13.62 4.63 14.87
N ALA A 559 14.38 3.68 14.33
CA ALA A 559 15.81 3.89 14.14
C ALA A 559 16.03 4.87 12.98
N LEU A 560 17.08 5.70 13.10
CA LEU A 560 17.60 6.43 11.96
C LEU A 560 18.04 5.46 10.85
N PRO A 561 17.88 5.81 9.57
CA PRO A 561 18.41 4.99 8.49
C PRO A 561 19.92 4.78 8.67
N SER A 562 20.36 3.55 8.45
CA SER A 562 21.78 3.19 8.53
C SER A 562 22.19 2.53 7.23
N MET A 563 23.38 2.91 6.73
CA MET A 563 23.95 2.33 5.52
C MET A 563 24.51 0.94 5.81
N PHE A 564 24.29 0.01 4.89
CA PHE A 564 24.77 -1.36 4.99
C PHE A 564 26.28 -1.45 4.75
N LYS A 565 27.03 -1.97 5.73
CA LYS A 565 28.47 -2.27 5.59
C LYS A 565 28.67 -3.70 5.11
N LYS A 566 29.42 -3.88 4.01
CA LYS A 566 29.72 -5.17 3.38
C LYS A 566 30.48 -6.16 4.29
N THR A 567 31.22 -5.65 5.29
CA THR A 567 32.10 -6.43 6.17
C THR A 567 31.49 -6.69 7.56
N GLY A 568 30.18 -6.95 7.69
CA GLY A 568 29.58 -7.52 8.92
C GLY A 568 29.79 -6.76 10.24
N GLY A 569 30.42 -5.59 10.21
CA GLY A 569 30.71 -4.75 11.38
C GLY A 569 29.65 -3.68 11.57
N SER A 570 29.46 -3.27 12.81
CA SER A 570 28.46 -2.32 13.28
C SER A 570 28.26 -1.15 12.31
N ALA A 571 27.00 -0.99 11.87
CA ALA A 571 26.56 0.03 10.93
C ALA A 571 27.01 1.43 11.40
N ALA A 572 27.46 2.27 10.47
CA ALA A 572 27.56 3.70 10.74
C ALA A 572 26.14 4.27 10.66
N THR A 573 25.66 4.88 11.74
CA THR A 573 24.40 5.61 11.73
C THR A 573 24.56 6.79 10.78
N VAL A 574 23.79 6.82 9.70
CA VAL A 574 23.75 7.99 8.80
C VAL A 574 22.66 8.89 9.36
N GLY A 575 23.06 9.95 10.08
CA GLY A 575 22.14 11.03 10.39
C GLY A 575 21.67 11.70 9.09
N PRO A 576 20.53 12.43 9.11
CA PRO A 576 20.14 13.25 7.96
C PRO A 576 21.33 14.14 7.57
N GLN A 577 21.80 13.99 6.33
CA GLN A 577 22.91 14.77 5.81
C GLN A 577 22.44 16.23 5.67
N ASN A 578 22.58 17.01 6.73
CA ASN A 578 22.80 18.44 6.55
C ASN A 578 24.14 18.59 5.82
N TRP A 579 24.07 19.09 4.60
CA TRP A 579 25.15 19.20 3.61
C TRP A 579 26.31 20.14 4.01
N SER A 580 26.60 20.35 5.30
CA SER A 580 27.57 21.37 5.72
C SER A 580 28.82 20.86 6.43
N SER A 581 28.91 19.64 6.96
CA SER A 581 30.16 19.21 7.62
C SER A 581 30.16 17.76 8.08
N ASN A 582 30.77 16.86 7.30
CA ASN A 582 31.58 15.76 7.86
C ASN A 582 32.41 15.11 6.75
N GLY A 583 33.51 15.77 6.38
CA GLY A 583 34.61 15.20 5.59
C GLY A 583 35.50 14.27 6.42
N GLY A 584 34.89 13.34 7.17
CA GLY A 584 35.60 12.30 7.90
C GLY A 584 35.88 11.13 6.97
N ALA A 585 37.14 10.92 6.63
CA ALA A 585 37.62 9.81 5.81
C ALA A 585 37.44 8.46 6.51
N ASP A 586 36.22 7.92 6.51
CA ASP A 586 35.98 6.52 6.84
C ASP A 586 36.03 5.73 5.52
N SER A 587 37.19 5.13 5.24
CA SER A 587 37.54 4.41 4.00
C SER A 587 36.72 3.15 3.71
N ASN A 588 35.62 2.94 4.46
CA ASN A 588 34.68 1.83 4.33
C ASN A 588 33.27 2.28 3.91
N CYS A 589 33.04 3.57 3.71
CA CYS A 589 31.80 4.09 3.13
C CYS A 589 32.07 4.45 1.66
N TYR A 590 31.35 3.80 0.74
CA TYR A 590 31.30 4.30 -0.63
C TYR A 590 30.61 5.66 -0.59
N THR A 591 31.38 6.73 -0.79
CA THR A 591 30.82 7.98 -1.30
C THR A 591 30.36 7.74 -2.73
N PRO A 592 29.10 8.09 -3.09
CA PRO A 592 28.59 8.00 -4.46
C PRO A 592 29.52 8.64 -5.50
#